data_AF-A0AAD6Q8F3-F1
#
_entry.id   AF-A0AAD6Q8F3-F1
#
_cell.length_a   1.000
_cell.length_b   1.000
_cell.length_c   1.000
_cell.angle_alpha   90.00
_cell.angle_beta   90.00
_cell.angle_gamma   90.00
#
_symmetry.space_group_name_H-M   'P 1'
#
loop_
_entity.id
_entity.type
_entity.pdbx_description
1 polymer ?
#
loop_
_entity_poly.entity_id
_entity_poly.type
_entity_poly.pdbx_seq_one_letter_code
_entity_poly.pdbx_strand_id
1 'polypeptide(L)'
;MDAVVSELEGTLLKDRDPFSYFMLVAFEASGLLRFALLLIFWPVIWLLEMLGMGEYGLKLVVFVATAGVSESEIESVARAVLPKFYMDDIDMEAWKVFSSYDKRVVVTKMPRIMVERFVKEHLRADEVIGSELVISRFGFATGFVKGNTIDSYISSRVAKLFIDEKPGLGLGTITSSFLSLCKEQIHPPFMANQNQYDHQLVRPLPVIFHDGRLVKRPTPSTALLIILWMPLGIILATIRILVGLMLPMWAKPYLSRVLGCKVIVKGKPPPPASGGNSGVLFVCTHRTLMDPVVLSTVLRRKIPAVTYSLSRLSEILSPIPTVRLTRIRNVDAEKIKTELAKGLVFSMQLQQEDAKLWTLYSSS
;
A
#
# COMPACT_ATOMS: atom_id res chain seq x y z
N MET A 1 -35.60 0.55 3.34
CA MET A 1 -34.44 -0.24 2.88
C MET A 1 -33.57 -0.45 4.10
N ASP A 2 -33.25 -1.69 4.45
CA ASP A 2 -32.49 -1.93 5.68
C ASP A 2 -31.06 -1.43 5.52
N ALA A 3 -30.67 -0.54 6.44
CA ALA A 3 -29.36 0.08 6.47
C ALA A 3 -28.53 -0.46 7.63
N VAL A 4 -27.27 -0.76 7.36
CA VAL A 4 -26.26 -1.10 8.37
C VAL A 4 -25.26 0.03 8.52
N VAL A 5 -24.95 0.38 9.77
CA VAL A 5 -23.89 1.32 10.12
C VAL A 5 -22.81 0.55 10.87
N SER A 6 -21.59 0.54 10.33
CA SER A 6 -20.50 -0.24 10.92
C SER A 6 -19.30 0.62 11.27
N GLU A 7 -18.77 0.46 12.48
CA GLU A 7 -17.44 0.94 12.85
C GLU A 7 -16.40 0.20 11.98
N LEU A 8 -15.37 0.92 11.54
CA LEU A 8 -14.28 0.34 10.77
C LEU A 8 -13.27 -0.33 11.71
N GLU A 9 -12.69 0.43 12.64
CA GLU A 9 -11.67 -0.03 13.57
C GLU A 9 -12.25 -0.93 14.66
N GLY A 10 -11.67 -2.12 14.83
CA GLY A 10 -12.13 -3.10 15.83
C GLY A 10 -13.51 -3.69 15.53
N THR A 11 -14.00 -3.61 14.30
CA THR A 11 -15.25 -4.24 13.86
C THR A 11 -15.11 -4.81 12.45
N LEU A 12 -15.04 -3.98 11.40
CA LEU A 12 -14.75 -4.47 10.05
C LEU A 12 -13.26 -4.83 9.89
N LEU A 13 -12.39 -4.10 10.57
CA LEU A 13 -10.98 -4.43 10.77
C LEU A 13 -10.82 -5.07 12.15
N LYS A 14 -10.01 -6.11 12.25
CA LYS A 14 -9.77 -6.81 13.53
C LYS A 14 -9.06 -5.92 14.53
N ASP A 15 -8.09 -5.12 14.08
CA ASP A 15 -7.37 -4.22 14.96
C ASP A 15 -8.20 -2.98 15.32
N ARG A 16 -8.32 -2.73 16.62
CA ARG A 16 -8.98 -1.53 17.17
C ARG A 16 -8.11 -0.28 17.09
N ASP A 17 -6.79 -0.45 17.12
CA ASP A 17 -5.84 0.66 17.14
C ASP A 17 -5.42 1.06 15.71
N PRO A 18 -5.73 2.29 15.26
CA PRO A 18 -5.36 2.75 13.92
C PRO A 18 -3.89 3.15 13.80
N PHE A 19 -3.10 3.14 14.87
CA PHE A 19 -1.71 3.65 14.91
C PHE A 19 -0.84 3.14 13.76
N SER A 20 -0.91 1.84 13.47
CA SER A 20 -0.12 1.21 12.41
C SER A 20 -0.48 1.68 10.99
N TYR A 21 -1.71 2.12 10.75
CA TYR A 21 -2.11 2.76 9.48
C TYR A 21 -1.54 4.18 9.36
N PHE A 22 -1.51 4.92 10.48
CA PHE A 22 -0.84 6.23 10.50
C PHE A 22 0.67 6.12 10.34
N MET A 23 1.29 5.05 10.86
CA MET A 23 2.70 4.74 10.60
C MET A 23 2.97 4.53 9.10
N LEU A 24 2.06 3.87 8.37
CA LEU A 24 2.17 3.72 6.92
C LEU A 24 2.08 5.08 6.21
N VAL A 25 1.15 5.94 6.60
CA VAL A 25 1.05 7.31 6.06
C VAL A 25 2.31 8.11 6.35
N ALA A 26 2.80 8.09 7.60
CA ALA A 26 4.01 8.78 8.00
C ALA A 26 5.24 8.33 7.19
N PHE A 27 5.35 7.03 6.90
CA PHE A 27 6.48 6.49 6.14
C PHE A 27 6.41 6.80 4.65
N GLU A 28 5.27 6.58 4.01
CA GLU A 28 5.15 6.67 2.55
C GLU A 28 4.95 8.11 2.08
N ALA A 29 4.21 8.93 2.84
CA ALA A 29 3.99 10.32 2.47
C ALA A 29 5.16 11.24 2.86
N SER A 30 6.04 10.81 3.78
CA SER A 30 6.99 11.74 4.41
C SER A 30 8.34 11.14 4.79
N GLY A 31 8.51 9.83 4.62
CA GLY A 31 9.75 9.14 4.85
C GLY A 31 10.02 8.79 6.31
N LEU A 32 11.27 8.40 6.56
CA LEU A 32 11.68 7.76 7.80
C LEU A 32 11.66 8.70 9.01
N LEU A 33 11.89 10.00 8.84
CA LEU A 33 11.95 10.95 9.94
C LEU A 33 10.61 11.03 10.68
N ARG A 34 9.51 11.21 9.94
CA ARG A 34 8.16 11.27 10.51
C ARG A 34 7.73 9.92 11.08
N PHE A 35 8.11 8.82 10.42
CA PHE A 35 7.90 7.46 10.92
C PHE A 35 8.58 7.22 12.28
N ALA A 36 9.84 7.64 12.43
CA ALA A 36 10.58 7.53 13.69
C ALA A 36 10.00 8.46 14.76
N LEU A 37 9.62 9.69 14.39
CA LEU A 37 8.99 10.64 15.31
C LEU A 37 7.68 10.08 15.85
N LEU A 38 6.80 9.54 15.01
CA LEU A 38 5.56 8.91 15.44
C LEU A 38 5.79 7.73 16.38
N LEU A 39 6.81 6.91 16.11
CA LEU A 39 7.21 5.83 17.02
C LEU A 39 7.71 6.33 18.37
N ILE A 40 8.47 7.43 18.42
CA ILE A 40 8.92 8.04 19.68
C ILE A 40 7.73 8.52 20.51
N PHE A 41 6.67 9.01 19.88
CA PHE A 41 5.44 9.43 20.57
C PHE A 41 4.52 8.27 20.98
N TRP A 42 4.78 7.03 20.53
CA TRP A 42 3.94 5.87 20.86
C TRP A 42 3.71 5.67 22.36
N PRO A 43 4.72 5.73 23.25
CA PRO A 43 4.50 5.57 24.70
C PRO A 43 3.59 6.65 25.28
N VAL A 44 3.65 7.88 24.74
CA VAL A 44 2.79 8.99 25.16
C VAL A 44 1.36 8.74 24.71
N ILE A 45 1.15 8.28 23.48
CA ILE A 45 -0.17 7.92 22.95
C ILE A 45 -0.79 6.78 23.78
N TRP A 46 0.00 5.76 24.10
CA TRP A 46 -0.46 4.65 24.93
C TRP A 46 -0.80 5.09 26.36
N LEU A 47 0.00 5.99 26.95
CA LEU A 47 -0.30 6.58 28.26
C LEU A 47 -1.60 7.41 28.23
N LEU A 48 -1.83 8.20 27.18
CA LEU A 48 -3.08 8.95 27.02
C LEU A 48 -4.29 8.03 26.93
N GLU A 49 -4.18 6.92 26.21
CA GLU A 49 -5.23 5.89 26.15
C GLU A 49 -5.50 5.29 27.54
N MET A 50 -4.46 4.95 28.29
CA MET A 50 -4.56 4.39 29.65
C MET A 50 -5.24 5.36 30.63
N LEU A 51 -5.03 6.66 30.46
CA LEU A 51 -5.65 7.73 31.27
C LEU A 51 -7.10 8.05 30.84
N GLY A 52 -7.66 7.34 29.86
CA GLY A 52 -8.99 7.62 29.31
C GLY A 52 -9.05 8.84 28.39
N MET A 53 -7.90 9.38 27.99
CA MET A 53 -7.74 10.54 27.11
C MET A 53 -7.44 10.12 25.65
N GLY A 54 -7.96 8.96 25.22
CA GLY A 54 -7.69 8.37 23.90
C GLY A 54 -7.96 9.28 22.71
N GLU A 55 -8.91 10.22 22.83
CA GLU A 55 -9.17 11.20 21.79
C GLU A 55 -7.98 12.14 21.54
N TYR A 56 -7.28 12.55 22.59
CA TYR A 56 -6.06 13.34 22.48
C TYR A 56 -4.91 12.50 21.91
N GLY A 57 -4.86 11.21 22.27
CA GLY A 57 -3.94 10.25 21.67
C GLY A 57 -4.13 10.16 20.15
N LEU A 58 -5.37 9.99 19.68
CA LEU A 58 -5.68 9.95 18.24
C LEU A 58 -5.37 11.28 17.55
N LYS A 59 -5.72 12.43 18.15
CA LYS A 59 -5.36 13.76 17.62
C LYS A 59 -3.84 13.93 17.49
N LEU A 60 -3.08 13.46 18.47
CA LEU A 60 -1.61 13.50 18.43
C LEU A 60 -1.06 12.62 17.29
N VAL A 61 -1.59 11.40 17.13
CA VAL A 61 -1.23 10.51 16.01
C VAL A 61 -1.52 11.18 14.66
N VAL A 62 -2.71 11.73 14.48
CA VAL A 62 -3.12 12.43 13.25
C VAL A 62 -2.18 13.62 12.99
N PHE A 63 -1.89 14.42 14.01
CA PHE A 63 -1.03 15.59 13.90
C PHE A 63 0.37 15.19 13.42
N VAL A 64 1.00 14.25 14.12
CA VAL A 64 2.35 13.80 13.78
C VAL A 64 2.39 13.19 12.37
N ALA A 65 1.40 12.37 12.01
CA ALA A 65 1.39 11.65 10.73
C ALA A 65 1.09 12.55 9.52
N THR A 66 0.32 13.62 9.68
CA THR A 66 -0.22 14.39 8.55
C THR A 66 0.19 15.86 8.51
N ALA A 67 0.66 16.46 9.60
CA ALA A 67 1.00 17.88 9.63
C ALA A 67 2.08 18.25 8.59
N GLY A 68 1.76 19.16 7.69
CA GLY A 68 2.63 19.65 6.61
C GLY A 68 2.72 18.72 5.40
N VAL A 69 1.96 17.63 5.35
CA VAL A 69 1.88 16.73 4.19
C VAL A 69 0.84 17.24 3.20
N SER A 70 1.11 17.13 1.90
CA SER A 70 0.11 17.54 0.89
C SER A 70 -1.09 16.58 0.88
N GLU A 71 -2.28 17.11 0.62
CA GLU A 71 -3.51 16.32 0.53
C GLU A 71 -3.39 15.21 -0.53
N SER A 72 -2.78 15.54 -1.68
CA SER A 72 -2.57 14.59 -2.78
C SER A 72 -1.60 13.46 -2.43
N GLU A 73 -0.58 13.70 -1.60
CA GLU A 73 0.31 12.65 -1.09
C GLU A 73 -0.45 11.71 -0.14
N ILE A 74 -1.25 12.26 0.78
CA ILE A 74 -2.08 11.43 1.68
C ILE A 74 -3.06 10.58 0.86
N GLU A 75 -3.72 11.19 -0.14
CA GLU A 75 -4.65 10.48 -1.03
C GLU A 75 -3.95 9.41 -1.87
N SER A 76 -2.71 9.66 -2.30
CA SER A 76 -1.88 8.70 -3.01
C SER A 76 -1.55 7.49 -2.14
N VAL A 77 -1.16 7.71 -0.88
CA VAL A 77 -0.88 6.61 0.07
C VAL A 77 -2.17 5.83 0.40
N ALA A 78 -3.29 6.53 0.58
CA ALA A 78 -4.60 5.92 0.80
C ALA A 78 -5.08 5.08 -0.39
N ARG A 79 -4.64 5.41 -1.62
CA ARG A 79 -4.93 4.62 -2.82
C ARG A 79 -3.99 3.43 -2.98
N ALA A 80 -2.69 3.65 -2.83
CA ALA A 80 -1.69 2.70 -3.30
C ALA A 80 -1.28 1.71 -2.21
N VAL A 81 -1.26 2.14 -0.94
CA VAL A 81 -0.59 1.42 0.15
C VAL A 81 -1.59 0.87 1.16
N LEU A 82 -2.44 1.74 1.72
CA LEU A 82 -3.36 1.37 2.79
C LEU A 82 -4.32 0.21 2.43
N PRO A 83 -4.88 0.11 1.20
CA PRO A 83 -5.85 -0.93 0.87
C PRO A 83 -5.33 -2.34 1.12
N LYS A 84 -4.04 -2.60 0.84
CA LYS A 84 -3.42 -3.91 1.10
C LYS A 84 -3.49 -4.26 2.58
N PHE A 85 -3.09 -3.34 3.45
CA PHE A 85 -3.04 -3.57 4.89
C PHE A 85 -4.42 -3.59 5.55
N TYR A 86 -5.39 -2.87 5.00
CA TYR A 86 -6.78 -3.00 5.42
C TYR A 86 -7.35 -4.36 5.01
N MET A 87 -7.10 -4.80 3.77
CA MET A 87 -7.59 -6.09 3.25
C MET A 87 -7.04 -7.28 4.05
N ASP A 88 -5.76 -7.21 4.45
CA ASP A 88 -5.13 -8.23 5.31
C ASP A 88 -5.76 -8.30 6.73
N ASP A 89 -6.40 -7.21 7.18
CA ASP A 89 -6.96 -7.05 8.53
C ASP A 89 -8.49 -7.16 8.59
N ILE A 90 -9.17 -7.46 7.48
CA ILE A 90 -10.63 -7.61 7.47
C ILE A 90 -11.07 -8.77 8.37
N ASP A 91 -12.07 -8.50 9.21
CA ASP A 91 -12.87 -9.53 9.86
C ASP A 91 -13.95 -10.06 8.90
N MET A 92 -13.77 -11.30 8.46
CA MET A 92 -14.70 -11.95 7.53
C MET A 92 -16.07 -12.25 8.16
N GLU A 93 -16.19 -12.32 9.48
CA GLU A 93 -17.46 -12.53 10.18
C GLU A 93 -18.25 -11.22 10.23
N ALA A 94 -17.60 -10.12 10.58
CA ALA A 94 -18.21 -8.79 10.50
C ALA A 94 -18.61 -8.44 9.06
N TRP A 95 -17.75 -8.77 8.09
CA TRP A 95 -18.02 -8.56 6.67
C TRP A 95 -19.26 -9.30 6.17
N LYS A 96 -19.51 -10.53 6.64
CA LYS A 96 -20.72 -11.30 6.29
C LYS A 96 -22.00 -10.56 6.67
N VAL A 97 -22.02 -10.02 7.89
CA VAL A 97 -23.17 -9.27 8.38
C VAL A 97 -23.28 -7.93 7.66
N PHE A 98 -22.16 -7.25 7.41
CA PHE A 98 -22.17 -5.96 6.72
C PHE A 98 -22.60 -6.06 5.25
N SER A 99 -22.19 -7.12 4.54
CA SER A 99 -22.45 -7.30 3.11
C SER A 99 -23.85 -7.79 2.77
N SER A 100 -24.61 -8.29 3.75
CA SER A 100 -25.99 -8.76 3.58
C SER A 100 -27.03 -7.64 3.51
N TYR A 101 -26.64 -6.40 3.85
CA TYR A 101 -27.52 -5.24 3.81
C TYR A 101 -27.40 -4.48 2.48
N ASP A 102 -28.51 -3.88 2.06
CA ASP A 102 -28.58 -3.07 0.85
C ASP A 102 -27.80 -1.77 1.02
N LYS A 103 -28.14 -0.99 2.06
CA LYS A 103 -27.49 0.30 2.34
C LYS A 103 -26.41 0.13 3.41
N ARG A 104 -25.18 0.46 3.05
CA ARG A 104 -23.96 0.21 3.82
C ARG A 104 -23.25 1.52 4.14
N VAL A 105 -23.20 1.86 5.43
CA VAL A 105 -22.51 3.05 5.93
C VAL A 105 -21.37 2.62 6.84
N VAL A 106 -20.17 3.14 6.57
CA VAL A 106 -19.00 2.90 7.43
C VAL A 106 -18.67 4.15 8.22
N VAL A 107 -18.41 3.94 9.51
CA VAL A 107 -18.02 4.96 10.47
C VAL A 107 -16.59 4.69 10.91
N THR A 108 -15.75 5.71 10.95
CA THR A 108 -14.34 5.58 11.33
C THR A 108 -13.88 6.78 12.14
N LYS A 109 -12.98 6.55 13.09
CA LYS A 109 -12.34 7.65 13.83
C LYS A 109 -11.16 8.22 13.05
N MET A 110 -10.54 7.44 12.15
CA MET A 110 -9.51 7.93 11.23
C MET A 110 -10.04 9.02 10.29
N PRO A 111 -9.13 9.86 9.75
CA PRO A 111 -9.44 10.77 8.66
C PRO A 111 -10.10 10.05 7.49
N ARG A 112 -11.25 10.57 7.03
CA ARG A 112 -12.02 10.02 5.91
C ARG A 112 -11.15 9.79 4.67
N ILE A 113 -10.27 10.73 4.33
CA ILE A 113 -9.37 10.65 3.17
C ILE A 113 -8.48 9.40 3.17
N MET A 114 -8.16 8.83 4.35
CA MET A 114 -7.32 7.63 4.46
C MET A 114 -8.07 6.34 4.14
N VAL A 115 -9.40 6.32 4.34
CA VAL A 115 -10.18 5.07 4.31
C VAL A 115 -11.22 5.03 3.19
N GLU A 116 -11.72 6.19 2.75
CA GLU A 116 -12.92 6.27 1.91
C GLU A 116 -12.78 5.46 0.63
N ARG A 117 -11.62 5.57 -0.04
CA ARG A 117 -11.39 4.83 -1.28
C ARG A 117 -11.42 3.33 -1.07
N PHE A 118 -10.72 2.83 -0.07
CA PHE A 118 -10.71 1.40 0.25
C PHE A 118 -12.12 0.89 0.51
N VAL A 119 -12.86 1.59 1.37
CA VAL A 119 -14.19 1.17 1.81
C VAL A 119 -15.22 1.23 0.67
N LYS A 120 -15.19 2.27 -0.16
CA LYS A 120 -16.11 2.37 -1.31
C LYS A 120 -15.76 1.37 -2.42
N GLU A 121 -14.49 1.25 -2.80
CA GLU A 121 -14.07 0.40 -3.93
C GLU A 121 -14.03 -1.09 -3.57
N HIS A 122 -13.61 -1.45 -2.35
CA HIS A 122 -13.35 -2.84 -1.96
C HIS A 122 -14.46 -3.42 -1.08
N LEU A 123 -15.03 -2.62 -0.17
CA LEU A 123 -16.12 -3.02 0.72
C LEU A 123 -17.52 -2.64 0.19
N ARG A 124 -17.60 -1.91 -0.94
CA ARG A 124 -18.85 -1.47 -1.56
C ARG A 124 -19.79 -0.74 -0.58
N ALA A 125 -19.22 0.09 0.29
CA ALA A 125 -20.05 0.96 1.11
C ALA A 125 -20.61 2.12 0.27
N ASP A 126 -21.84 2.52 0.55
CA ASP A 126 -22.47 3.68 -0.08
C ASP A 126 -21.90 4.98 0.49
N GLU A 127 -21.73 5.03 1.81
CA GLU A 127 -21.27 6.22 2.52
C GLU A 127 -20.20 5.92 3.57
N VAL A 128 -19.31 6.89 3.76
CA VAL A 128 -18.22 6.84 4.74
C VAL A 128 -18.23 8.10 5.57
N ILE A 129 -18.39 7.93 6.88
CA ILE A 129 -18.38 9.01 7.87
C ILE A 129 -17.11 8.87 8.70
N GLY A 130 -16.20 9.82 8.53
CA GLY A 130 -14.97 9.88 9.30
C GLY A 130 -14.67 11.26 9.84
N SER A 131 -13.56 11.36 10.58
CA SER A 131 -12.99 12.67 10.91
C SER A 131 -12.48 13.35 9.65
N GLU A 132 -12.54 14.68 9.61
CA GLU A 132 -12.15 15.46 8.43
C GLU A 132 -10.88 16.26 8.77
N LEU A 133 -9.83 16.14 7.96
CA LEU A 133 -8.60 16.92 8.17
C LEU A 133 -8.86 18.40 7.82
N VAL A 134 -8.25 19.29 8.60
CA VAL A 134 -8.18 20.71 8.28
C VAL A 134 -7.03 20.91 7.29
N ILE A 135 -7.38 21.27 6.06
CA ILE A 135 -6.44 21.51 4.96
C ILE A 135 -6.23 23.02 4.82
N SER A 136 -4.95 23.42 4.70
CA SER A 136 -4.52 24.79 4.43
C SER A 136 -4.95 25.23 3.02
N ARG A 137 -5.01 26.55 2.79
CA ARG A 137 -5.30 27.13 1.47
C ARG A 137 -4.33 26.67 0.38
N PHE A 138 -3.13 26.22 0.76
CA PHE A 138 -2.09 25.71 -0.13
C PHE A 138 -2.17 24.19 -0.38
N GLY A 139 -3.20 23.50 0.11
CA GLY A 139 -3.38 22.05 -0.10
C GLY A 139 -2.58 21.16 0.85
N PHE A 140 -2.10 21.69 1.97
CA PHE A 140 -1.37 20.92 3.00
C PHE A 140 -2.25 20.63 4.20
N ALA A 141 -2.20 19.41 4.72
CA ALA A 141 -2.85 19.05 5.97
C ALA A 141 -2.18 19.78 7.15
N THR A 142 -2.98 20.44 7.98
CA THR A 142 -2.50 21.13 9.19
C THR A 142 -2.15 20.20 10.34
N GLY A 143 -2.58 18.93 10.25
CA GLY A 143 -2.50 17.96 11.34
C GLY A 143 -3.69 17.99 12.31
N PHE A 144 -4.63 18.92 12.15
CA PHE A 144 -5.84 19.00 12.98
C PHE A 144 -7.05 18.40 12.27
N VAL A 145 -8.00 17.92 13.07
CA VAL A 145 -9.31 17.43 12.61
C VAL A 145 -10.40 18.45 12.89
N LYS A 146 -11.43 18.50 12.05
CA LYS A 146 -12.63 19.33 12.27
C LYS A 146 -13.45 18.80 13.44
N GLY A 147 -14.02 19.72 14.23
CA GLY A 147 -14.85 19.41 15.39
C GLY A 147 -14.05 19.40 16.70
N ASN A 148 -14.72 19.72 17.81
CA ASN A 148 -14.07 19.78 19.13
C ASN A 148 -13.80 18.36 19.66
N THR A 149 -14.76 17.46 19.48
CA THR A 149 -14.65 16.04 19.83
C THR A 149 -14.89 15.20 18.59
N ILE A 150 -13.99 14.26 18.28
CA ILE A 150 -14.10 13.38 17.10
C ILE A 150 -15.40 12.57 17.14
N ASP A 151 -15.70 11.99 18.29
CA ASP A 151 -16.83 11.09 18.47
C ASP A 151 -18.19 11.81 18.32
N SER A 152 -18.33 12.99 18.93
CA SER A 152 -19.56 13.80 18.77
C SER A 152 -19.72 14.34 17.35
N TYR A 153 -18.62 14.69 16.69
CA TYR A 153 -18.62 15.11 15.30
C TYR A 153 -19.14 13.98 14.39
N ILE A 154 -18.62 12.77 14.56
CA ILE A 154 -19.06 11.57 13.82
C ILE A 154 -20.53 11.27 14.11
N SER A 155 -20.92 11.17 15.38
CA SER A 155 -22.30 10.87 15.78
C SER A 155 -23.30 11.87 15.22
N SER A 156 -22.96 13.17 15.22
CA SER A 156 -23.80 14.21 14.61
C SER A 156 -23.96 14.04 13.09
N ARG A 157 -22.93 13.54 12.39
CA ARG A 157 -23.00 13.26 10.96
C ARG A 157 -23.82 12.02 10.66
N VAL A 158 -23.74 10.99 11.50
CA VAL A 158 -24.60 9.80 11.40
C VAL A 158 -26.06 10.20 11.60
N ALA A 159 -26.37 10.99 12.63
CA ALA A 159 -27.72 11.49 12.87
C ALA A 159 -28.27 12.32 11.70
N LYS A 160 -27.44 13.15 11.05
CA LYS A 160 -27.81 13.90 9.84
C LYS A 160 -28.06 13.02 8.62
N LEU A 161 -27.45 11.84 8.55
CA LEU A 161 -27.68 10.90 7.44
C LEU A 161 -28.98 10.10 7.62
N PHE A 162 -29.43 9.93 8.86
CA PHE A 162 -30.58 9.12 9.26
C PHE A 162 -31.62 9.95 10.03
N ILE A 163 -32.11 11.04 9.41
CA ILE A 163 -33.10 11.94 10.01
C ILE A 163 -34.48 11.27 10.10
N ASP A 164 -34.91 10.63 9.01
CA ASP A 164 -36.28 10.13 8.87
C ASP A 164 -36.42 8.65 9.28
N GLU A 165 -35.36 7.85 9.11
CA GLU A 165 -35.38 6.42 9.37
C GLU A 165 -34.10 5.99 10.09
N LYS A 166 -34.25 5.39 11.29
CA LYS A 166 -33.12 4.84 12.04
C LYS A 166 -32.54 3.61 11.32
N PRO A 167 -31.20 3.46 11.27
CA PRO A 167 -30.58 2.28 10.69
C PRO A 167 -31.01 1.02 11.45
N GLY A 168 -31.22 -0.06 10.70
CA GLY A 168 -31.66 -1.34 11.24
C GLY A 168 -30.63 -1.92 12.20
N LEU A 169 -29.37 -1.87 11.82
CA LEU A 169 -28.28 -2.51 12.57
C LEU A 169 -27.06 -1.59 12.71
N GLY A 170 -26.55 -1.50 13.94
CA GLY A 170 -25.26 -0.92 14.28
C GLY A 170 -24.23 -2.01 14.60
N LEU A 171 -23.13 -2.05 13.85
CA LEU A 171 -21.97 -2.88 14.16
C LEU A 171 -20.89 -1.98 14.75
N GLY A 172 -20.39 -2.29 15.95
CA GLY A 172 -19.34 -1.45 16.52
C GLY A 172 -18.86 -1.89 17.89
N THR A 173 -17.78 -1.28 18.35
CA THR A 173 -17.32 -1.47 19.72
C THR A 173 -18.26 -0.80 20.72
N ILE A 174 -18.33 -1.30 21.96
CA ILE A 174 -19.20 -0.78 23.03
C ILE A 174 -18.99 0.74 23.26
N THR A 175 -17.79 1.25 22.93
CA THR A 175 -17.43 2.66 23.09
C THR A 175 -17.98 3.60 22.01
N SER A 176 -18.69 3.09 21.02
CA SER A 176 -19.10 3.86 19.85
C SER A 176 -20.45 4.54 20.06
N SER A 177 -20.45 5.86 20.22
CA SER A 177 -21.66 6.63 20.54
C SER A 177 -22.74 6.57 19.47
N PHE A 178 -22.37 6.36 18.21
CA PHE A 178 -23.32 6.26 17.09
C PHE A 178 -24.24 5.03 17.20
N LEU A 179 -23.85 4.00 17.96
CA LEU A 179 -24.65 2.78 18.12
C LEU A 179 -26.02 3.07 18.77
N SER A 180 -26.08 4.08 19.63
CA SER A 180 -27.34 4.57 20.23
C SER A 180 -28.38 5.06 19.21
N LEU A 181 -27.95 5.38 17.99
CA LEU A 181 -28.82 5.82 16.89
C LEU A 181 -29.43 4.63 16.12
N CYS A 182 -28.93 3.41 16.32
CA CYS A 182 -29.34 2.20 15.61
C CYS A 182 -30.47 1.47 16.35
N LYS A 183 -31.33 0.75 15.62
CA LYS A 183 -32.41 -0.06 16.22
C LYS A 183 -31.85 -1.26 16.96
N GLU A 184 -30.92 -1.98 16.34
CA GLU A 184 -30.19 -3.10 16.93
C GLU A 184 -28.68 -2.81 16.96
N GLN A 185 -27.98 -3.45 17.90
CA GLN A 185 -26.54 -3.28 18.10
C GLN A 185 -25.89 -4.65 18.24
N ILE A 186 -24.87 -4.92 17.43
CA ILE A 186 -24.03 -6.11 17.56
C ILE A 186 -22.59 -5.67 17.78
N HIS A 187 -21.96 -6.30 18.76
CA HIS A 187 -20.57 -6.03 19.14
C HIS A 187 -19.68 -7.23 18.80
N PRO A 188 -18.38 -7.00 18.52
CA PRO A 188 -17.40 -8.08 18.44
C PRO A 188 -17.28 -8.83 19.77
N PRO A 189 -16.99 -10.16 19.77
CA PRO A 189 -16.74 -11.02 18.61
C PRO A 189 -18.03 -11.45 17.90
N PHE A 190 -18.03 -11.43 16.56
CA PHE A 190 -19.19 -11.77 15.75
C PHE A 190 -19.33 -13.29 15.57
N MET A 191 -20.02 -13.94 16.51
CA MET A 191 -20.33 -15.37 16.39
C MET A 191 -21.36 -15.58 15.27
N ALA A 192 -20.89 -15.92 14.07
CA ALA A 192 -21.78 -16.26 12.97
C ALA A 192 -22.43 -17.62 13.23
N ASN A 193 -23.73 -17.64 13.52
CA ASN A 193 -24.54 -18.85 13.28
C ASN A 193 -24.50 -19.11 11.77
N GLN A 194 -23.79 -20.17 11.37
CA GLN A 194 -23.49 -20.50 9.97
C GLN A 194 -24.74 -20.57 9.07
N ASN A 195 -25.92 -20.75 9.66
CA ASN A 195 -27.16 -21.03 8.94
C ASN A 195 -27.96 -19.79 8.51
N GLN A 196 -27.59 -18.56 8.91
CA GLN A 196 -28.43 -17.37 8.67
C GLN A 196 -27.97 -16.46 7.51
N TYR A 197 -26.73 -16.58 7.05
CA TYR A 197 -26.14 -15.68 6.02
C TYR A 197 -25.46 -16.46 4.89
N ASP A 198 -26.09 -17.54 4.45
CA ASP A 198 -25.53 -18.47 3.44
C ASP A 198 -25.80 -18.04 1.98
N HIS A 199 -26.45 -16.89 1.79
CA HIS A 199 -26.63 -16.31 0.45
C HIS A 199 -25.31 -15.70 -0.03
N GLN A 200 -24.66 -16.39 -0.98
CA GLN A 200 -23.56 -15.92 -1.82
C GLN A 200 -22.61 -14.94 -1.11
N LEU A 201 -21.65 -15.47 -0.37
CA LEU A 201 -20.51 -14.71 0.17
C LEU A 201 -19.84 -13.89 -0.93
N VAL A 202 -20.24 -12.62 -1.08
CA VAL A 202 -19.57 -11.66 -1.92
C VAL A 202 -18.24 -11.37 -1.22
N ARG A 203 -17.16 -11.95 -1.72
CA ARG A 203 -15.83 -11.59 -1.20
C ARG A 203 -15.57 -10.11 -1.47
N PRO A 204 -14.87 -9.41 -0.56
CA PRO A 204 -14.44 -8.06 -0.86
C PRO A 204 -13.57 -8.06 -2.13
N LEU A 205 -13.61 -6.96 -2.89
CA LEU A 205 -12.86 -6.87 -4.12
C LEU A 205 -11.36 -7.03 -3.81
N PRO A 206 -10.60 -7.86 -4.55
CA PRO A 206 -9.18 -8.04 -4.27
C PRO A 206 -8.38 -6.77 -4.57
N VAL A 207 -7.50 -6.41 -3.65
CA VAL A 207 -6.53 -5.32 -3.84
C VAL A 207 -5.39 -5.83 -4.71
N ILE A 208 -5.16 -5.20 -5.86
CA ILE A 208 -3.95 -5.44 -6.66
C ILE A 208 -2.84 -4.52 -6.15
N PHE A 209 -1.99 -5.06 -5.28
CA PHE A 209 -0.90 -4.31 -4.66
C PHE A 209 0.37 -4.40 -5.50
N HIS A 210 0.72 -3.28 -6.14
CA HIS A 210 1.90 -3.20 -7.01
C HIS A 210 3.13 -2.59 -6.31
N ASP A 211 2.94 -1.77 -5.28
CA ASP A 211 4.04 -0.99 -4.70
C ASP A 211 3.76 -0.60 -3.25
N GLY A 212 4.71 -0.90 -2.37
CA GLY A 212 4.82 -0.32 -1.04
C GLY A 212 6.10 -0.82 -0.40
N ARG A 213 6.77 0.10 0.29
CA ARG A 213 8.15 -0.10 0.75
C ARG A 213 8.22 -1.05 1.94
N LEU A 214 7.10 -1.20 2.65
CA LEU A 214 6.96 -2.14 3.77
C LEU A 214 6.19 -3.38 3.34
N VAL A 215 6.79 -4.55 3.58
CA VAL A 215 6.14 -5.85 3.35
C VAL A 215 5.12 -6.13 4.45
N LYS A 216 5.48 -5.83 5.72
CA LYS A 216 4.69 -6.10 6.91
C LYS A 216 4.10 -4.82 7.49
N ARG A 217 2.90 -4.92 8.08
CA ARG A 217 2.24 -3.82 8.79
C ARG A 217 3.14 -3.32 9.94
N PRO A 218 3.46 -2.01 10.01
CA PRO A 218 4.37 -1.46 11.02
C PRO A 218 3.63 -1.26 12.36
N THR A 219 3.38 -2.36 13.08
CA THR A 219 3.06 -2.28 14.51
C THR A 219 4.21 -1.59 15.26
N PRO A 220 4.00 -0.97 16.44
CA PRO A 220 5.08 -0.27 17.17
C PRO A 220 6.36 -1.11 17.33
N SER A 221 6.21 -2.39 17.69
CA SER A 221 7.34 -3.33 17.79
C SER A 221 8.00 -3.62 16.44
N THR A 222 7.21 -3.84 15.39
CA THR A 222 7.73 -4.07 14.03
C THR A 222 8.42 -2.82 13.50
N ALA A 223 7.90 -1.63 13.77
CA ALA A 223 8.48 -0.35 13.40
C ALA A 223 9.83 -0.11 14.08
N LEU A 224 9.93 -0.43 15.37
CA LEU A 224 11.20 -0.38 16.10
C LEU A 224 12.24 -1.32 15.48
N LEU A 225 11.84 -2.55 15.15
CA LEU A 225 12.70 -3.51 14.46
C LEU A 225 13.14 -3.00 13.09
N ILE A 226 12.24 -2.37 12.31
CA ILE A 226 12.58 -1.77 11.01
C ILE A 226 13.66 -0.69 11.18
N ILE A 227 13.51 0.22 12.15
CA ILE A 227 14.47 1.30 12.38
C ILE A 227 15.81 0.74 12.85
N LEU A 228 15.81 -0.19 13.82
CA LEU A 228 17.03 -0.79 14.36
C LEU A 228 17.77 -1.62 13.30
N TRP A 229 17.03 -2.32 12.43
CA TRP A 229 17.60 -3.10 11.34
C TRP A 229 18.12 -2.23 10.20
N MET A 230 17.58 -1.03 10.00
CA MET A 230 17.93 -0.18 8.86
C MET A 230 19.43 0.10 8.69
N PRO A 231 20.21 0.52 9.70
CA PRO A 231 21.64 0.75 9.54
C PRO A 231 22.39 -0.53 9.14
N LEU A 232 22.06 -1.67 9.76
CA LEU A 232 22.63 -2.96 9.40
C LEU A 232 22.23 -3.36 7.97
N GLY A 233 20.98 -3.09 7.58
CA GLY A 233 20.48 -3.28 6.23
C GLY A 233 21.22 -2.45 5.18
N ILE A 234 21.56 -1.19 5.49
CA ILE A 234 22.35 -0.31 4.62
C ILE A 234 23.78 -0.88 4.45
N ILE A 235 24.42 -1.31 5.54
CA ILE A 235 25.75 -1.93 5.48
C ILE A 235 25.71 -3.22 4.64
N LEU A 236 24.76 -4.11 4.91
CA LEU A 236 24.58 -5.35 4.15
C LEU A 236 24.27 -5.09 2.67
N ALA A 237 23.44 -4.09 2.37
CA ALA A 237 23.13 -3.68 1.00
C ALA A 237 24.40 -3.17 0.29
N THR A 238 25.21 -2.36 0.97
CA THR A 238 26.46 -1.81 0.43
C THR A 238 27.46 -2.92 0.13
N ILE A 239 27.65 -3.86 1.06
CA ILE A 239 28.50 -5.04 0.85
C ILE A 239 27.98 -5.85 -0.35
N ARG A 240 26.67 -6.14 -0.41
CA ARG A 240 26.08 -6.91 -1.52
C ARG A 240 26.25 -6.21 -2.88
N ILE A 241 26.08 -4.89 -2.93
CA ILE A 241 26.28 -4.10 -4.15
C ILE A 241 27.76 -4.15 -4.57
N LEU A 242 28.68 -3.89 -3.64
CA LEU A 242 30.13 -3.90 -3.92
C LEU A 242 30.58 -5.27 -4.42
N VAL A 243 30.15 -6.34 -3.74
CA VAL A 243 30.40 -7.72 -4.13
C VAL A 243 29.81 -8.01 -5.52
N GLY A 244 28.59 -7.56 -5.79
CA GLY A 244 27.94 -7.70 -7.10
C GLY A 244 28.63 -6.94 -8.24
N LEU A 245 29.31 -5.83 -7.94
CA LEU A 245 30.10 -5.03 -8.89
C LEU A 245 31.47 -5.64 -9.16
N MET A 246 32.16 -6.15 -8.11
CA MET A 246 33.50 -6.72 -8.23
C MET A 246 33.53 -8.12 -8.86
N LEU A 247 32.46 -8.90 -8.72
CA LEU A 247 32.45 -10.29 -9.18
C LEU A 247 32.15 -10.45 -10.66
N PRO A 248 32.87 -11.36 -11.35
CA PRO A 248 32.53 -11.74 -12.71
C PRO A 248 31.20 -12.52 -12.75
N MET A 249 30.46 -12.40 -13.85
CA MET A 249 29.09 -12.93 -14.00
C MET A 249 28.96 -14.44 -13.72
N TRP A 250 30.02 -15.21 -13.95
CA TRP A 250 30.03 -16.65 -13.69
C TRP A 250 30.07 -17.01 -12.20
N ALA A 251 30.65 -16.15 -11.35
CA ALA A 251 30.82 -16.39 -9.92
C ALA A 251 29.60 -15.92 -9.10
N LYS A 252 28.86 -14.94 -9.61
CA LYS A 252 27.66 -14.35 -8.98
C LYS A 252 26.61 -15.37 -8.49
N PRO A 253 26.20 -16.40 -9.26
CA PRO A 253 25.19 -17.34 -8.79
C PRO A 253 25.64 -18.14 -7.56
N TYR A 254 26.92 -18.50 -7.46
CA TYR A 254 27.45 -19.24 -6.31
C TYR A 254 27.46 -18.37 -5.05
N LEU A 255 27.94 -17.13 -5.16
CA LEU A 255 28.03 -16.23 -4.01
C LEU A 255 26.66 -15.64 -3.61
N SER A 256 25.72 -15.53 -4.55
CA SER A 256 24.35 -15.12 -4.22
C SER A 256 23.74 -16.02 -3.14
N ARG A 257 24.04 -17.32 -3.16
CA ARG A 257 23.58 -18.29 -2.16
C ARG A 257 24.16 -18.02 -0.78
N VAL A 258 25.45 -17.68 -0.71
CA VAL A 258 26.16 -17.32 0.53
C VAL A 258 25.59 -16.03 1.12
N LEU A 259 25.22 -15.07 0.26
CA LEU A 259 24.61 -13.80 0.65
C LEU A 259 23.13 -13.91 1.01
N GLY A 260 22.55 -15.11 1.04
CA GLY A 260 21.16 -15.37 1.42
C GLY A 260 20.15 -15.20 0.28
N CYS A 261 20.59 -15.13 -0.97
CA CYS A 261 19.72 -15.07 -2.14
C CYS A 261 19.52 -16.47 -2.75
N LYS A 262 18.27 -16.87 -2.97
CA LYS A 262 17.92 -18.11 -3.67
C LYS A 262 17.27 -17.75 -5.00
N VAL A 263 17.96 -18.02 -6.10
CA VAL A 263 17.42 -17.85 -7.46
C VAL A 263 16.88 -19.19 -7.95
N ILE A 264 15.62 -19.21 -8.37
CA ILE A 264 14.97 -20.39 -8.95
C ILE A 264 14.72 -20.09 -10.42
N VAL A 265 15.31 -20.90 -11.30
CA VAL A 265 15.13 -20.81 -12.75
C VAL A 265 14.18 -21.92 -13.17
N LYS A 266 13.05 -21.55 -13.78
CA LYS A 266 12.11 -22.49 -14.39
C LYS A 266 12.27 -22.44 -15.90
N GLY A 267 12.56 -23.59 -16.53
CA GLY A 267 12.81 -23.70 -17.97
C GLY A 267 14.28 -23.54 -18.36
N LYS A 268 14.55 -23.59 -19.67
CA LYS A 268 15.89 -23.43 -20.25
C LYS A 268 16.09 -21.97 -20.66
N PRO A 269 17.13 -21.27 -20.14
CA PRO A 269 17.40 -19.90 -20.54
C PRO A 269 17.69 -19.81 -22.06
N PRO A 270 17.13 -18.82 -22.78
CA PRO A 270 17.31 -18.73 -24.22
C PRO A 270 18.77 -18.40 -24.60
N PRO A 271 19.26 -18.90 -25.75
CA PRO A 271 20.60 -18.61 -26.24
C PRO A 271 20.79 -17.11 -26.54
N PRO A 272 22.04 -16.64 -26.70
CA PRO A 272 22.31 -15.31 -27.26
C PRO A 272 21.68 -15.19 -28.65
N ALA A 273 21.11 -14.03 -28.94
CA ALA A 273 20.65 -13.75 -30.29
C ALA A 273 21.85 -13.76 -31.23
N SER A 274 21.71 -14.45 -32.36
CA SER A 274 22.69 -14.50 -33.43
C SER A 274 22.33 -13.45 -34.48
N GLY A 275 23.33 -12.87 -35.16
CA GLY A 275 23.10 -11.90 -36.23
C GLY A 275 22.16 -12.48 -37.28
N GLY A 276 20.97 -11.88 -37.44
CA GLY A 276 19.94 -12.32 -38.39
C GLY A 276 18.56 -12.59 -37.77
N ASN A 277 18.45 -12.82 -36.47
CA ASN A 277 17.15 -12.98 -35.78
C ASN A 277 16.72 -11.70 -35.03
N SER A 278 15.41 -11.45 -34.95
CA SER A 278 14.82 -10.41 -34.10
C SER A 278 15.29 -10.60 -32.64
N GLY A 279 15.72 -9.51 -31.99
CA GLY A 279 16.15 -9.53 -30.59
C GLY A 279 15.07 -10.08 -29.63
N VAL A 280 15.49 -10.55 -28.45
CA VAL A 280 14.58 -11.09 -27.42
C VAL A 280 14.31 -10.03 -26.36
N LEU A 281 13.04 -9.69 -26.14
CA LEU A 281 12.63 -8.79 -25.06
C LEU A 281 12.19 -9.61 -23.83
N PHE A 282 12.82 -9.35 -22.70
CA PHE A 282 12.35 -9.78 -21.39
C PHE A 282 11.53 -8.68 -20.75
N VAL A 283 10.49 -9.10 -20.03
CA VAL A 283 9.57 -8.19 -19.35
C VAL A 283 9.70 -8.43 -17.85
N CYS A 284 10.06 -7.38 -17.13
CA CYS A 284 10.26 -7.36 -15.69
C CYS A 284 9.06 -6.70 -15.00
N THR A 285 8.73 -7.21 -13.81
CA THR A 285 7.53 -6.82 -13.08
C THR A 285 7.79 -5.74 -12.04
N HIS A 286 8.96 -5.76 -11.40
CA HIS A 286 9.24 -4.82 -10.32
C HIS A 286 9.79 -3.50 -10.84
N ARG A 287 9.48 -2.41 -10.12
CA ARG A 287 9.96 -1.06 -10.44
C ARG A 287 11.47 -0.86 -10.24
N THR A 288 12.21 -1.90 -9.85
CA THR A 288 13.62 -1.81 -9.46
C THR A 288 14.53 -2.45 -10.49
N LEU A 289 15.80 -2.04 -10.54
CA LEU A 289 16.83 -2.71 -11.34
C LEU A 289 17.12 -4.14 -10.90
N MET A 290 16.54 -4.61 -9.79
CA MET A 290 16.81 -5.94 -9.28
C MET A 290 16.44 -7.03 -10.30
N ASP A 291 15.26 -6.91 -10.93
CA ASP A 291 14.78 -7.89 -11.91
C ASP A 291 15.75 -8.01 -13.11
N PRO A 292 16.11 -6.91 -13.82
CA PRO A 292 17.14 -6.92 -14.85
C PRO A 292 18.50 -7.48 -14.42
N VAL A 293 18.95 -7.17 -13.21
CA VAL A 293 20.25 -7.61 -12.67
C VAL A 293 20.24 -9.11 -12.38
N VAL A 294 19.17 -9.63 -11.77
CA VAL A 294 18.98 -11.05 -11.52
C VAL A 294 18.89 -11.81 -12.85
N LEU A 295 18.11 -11.28 -13.80
CA LEU A 295 17.96 -11.85 -15.14
C LEU A 295 19.31 -11.95 -15.88
N SER A 296 20.09 -10.87 -15.87
CA SER A 296 21.44 -10.85 -16.44
C SER A 296 22.36 -11.88 -15.77
N THR A 297 22.23 -12.04 -14.45
CA THR A 297 23.01 -13.02 -13.66
C THR A 297 22.64 -14.46 -14.04
N VAL A 298 21.35 -14.76 -14.21
CA VAL A 298 20.85 -16.07 -14.64
C VAL A 298 21.30 -16.41 -16.05
N LEU A 299 21.22 -15.43 -16.97
CA LEU A 299 21.62 -15.60 -18.37
C LEU A 299 23.14 -15.54 -18.58
N ARG A 300 23.91 -15.24 -17.53
CA ARG A 300 25.38 -15.09 -17.53
C ARG A 300 25.88 -14.10 -18.60
N ARG A 301 25.08 -13.09 -18.94
CA ARG A 301 25.40 -12.05 -19.93
C ARG A 301 24.82 -10.72 -19.48
N LYS A 302 25.45 -9.61 -19.87
CA LYS A 302 24.94 -8.27 -19.56
C LYS A 302 23.81 -7.93 -20.53
N ILE A 303 22.64 -7.65 -19.98
CA ILE A 303 21.42 -7.32 -20.74
C ILE A 303 21.09 -5.87 -20.42
N PRO A 304 20.97 -4.98 -21.41
CA PRO A 304 20.58 -3.61 -21.13
C PRO A 304 19.16 -3.55 -20.56
N ALA A 305 18.98 -2.74 -19.51
CA ALA A 305 17.69 -2.47 -18.90
C ALA A 305 17.10 -1.17 -19.44
N VAL A 306 15.89 -1.24 -19.98
CA VAL A 306 15.15 -0.10 -20.50
C VAL A 306 14.26 0.44 -19.39
N THR A 307 14.43 1.71 -19.02
CA THR A 307 13.74 2.29 -17.87
C THR A 307 13.24 3.71 -18.10
N TYR A 308 12.06 4.02 -17.57
CA TYR A 308 11.45 5.34 -17.65
C TYR A 308 11.88 6.29 -16.53
N SER A 309 12.40 5.78 -15.40
CA SER A 309 12.51 6.56 -14.16
C SER A 309 13.57 6.05 -13.18
N LEU A 310 14.76 5.72 -13.67
CA LEU A 310 15.89 5.43 -12.78
C LEU A 310 16.59 6.71 -12.32
N SER A 311 16.88 6.75 -11.01
CA SER A 311 17.73 7.79 -10.44
C SER A 311 19.14 7.71 -11.03
N ARG A 312 19.85 8.85 -11.11
CA ARG A 312 21.25 8.87 -11.56
C ARG A 312 22.16 8.02 -10.69
N LEU A 313 21.88 7.95 -9.38
CA LEU A 313 22.63 7.08 -8.47
C LEU A 313 22.43 5.60 -8.80
N SER A 314 21.18 5.19 -9.09
CA SER A 314 20.88 3.81 -9.50
C SER A 314 21.53 3.44 -10.84
N GLU A 315 21.65 4.40 -11.75
CA GLU A 315 22.32 4.26 -13.05
C GLU A 315 23.85 4.09 -12.88
N ILE A 316 24.48 4.90 -12.01
CA ILE A 316 25.91 4.78 -11.68
C ILE A 316 26.23 3.45 -10.97
N LEU A 317 25.35 3.02 -10.06
CA LEU A 317 25.51 1.76 -9.31
C LEU A 317 25.09 0.52 -10.10
N SER A 318 24.58 0.68 -11.33
CA SER A 318 24.07 -0.43 -12.13
C SER A 318 25.21 -1.31 -12.65
N PRO A 319 25.20 -2.64 -12.39
CA PRO A 319 26.19 -3.56 -12.94
C PRO A 319 25.93 -3.90 -14.42
N ILE A 320 24.81 -3.42 -14.98
CA ILE A 320 24.35 -3.66 -16.35
C ILE A 320 24.10 -2.33 -17.07
N PRO A 321 24.21 -2.28 -18.40
CA PRO A 321 23.87 -1.08 -19.17
C PRO A 321 22.41 -0.68 -18.93
N THR A 322 22.13 0.61 -18.88
CA THR A 322 20.75 1.11 -18.80
C THR A 322 20.46 2.04 -19.97
N VAL A 323 19.23 1.97 -20.48
CA VAL A 323 18.74 2.81 -21.57
C VAL A 323 17.55 3.60 -21.03
N ARG A 324 17.69 4.93 -20.97
CA ARG A 324 16.64 5.81 -20.46
C ARG A 324 15.61 6.13 -21.56
N LEU A 325 14.35 5.85 -21.25
CA LEU A 325 13.20 6.26 -22.05
C LEU A 325 12.69 7.64 -21.64
N THR A 326 12.04 8.30 -22.58
CA THR A 326 11.62 9.70 -22.53
C THR A 326 10.12 9.89 -22.27
N ARG A 327 9.35 8.80 -22.14
CA ARG A 327 7.88 8.78 -22.02
C ARG A 327 7.17 9.42 -23.23
N ILE A 328 7.86 9.49 -24.36
CA ILE A 328 7.31 9.95 -25.64
C ILE A 328 7.23 8.73 -26.53
N ARG A 329 6.00 8.26 -26.74
CA ARG A 329 5.71 6.97 -27.39
C ARG A 329 6.54 6.71 -28.65
N ASN A 330 6.56 7.66 -29.58
CA ASN A 330 7.24 7.48 -30.87
C ASN A 330 8.78 7.45 -30.72
N VAL A 331 9.33 8.26 -29.81
CA VAL A 331 10.78 8.30 -29.55
C VAL A 331 11.23 7.02 -28.86
N ASP A 332 10.45 6.56 -27.89
CA ASP A 332 10.76 5.35 -27.13
C ASP A 332 10.62 4.09 -28.00
N ALA A 333 9.63 4.06 -28.89
CA ALA A 333 9.45 3.03 -29.90
C ALA A 333 10.69 2.87 -30.79
N GLU A 334 11.17 3.97 -31.36
CA GLU A 334 12.33 3.96 -32.25
C GLU A 334 13.61 3.56 -31.50
N LYS A 335 13.79 4.02 -30.26
CA LYS A 335 14.89 3.57 -29.40
C LYS A 335 14.86 2.06 -29.16
N ILE A 336 13.70 1.51 -28.77
CA ILE A 336 13.55 0.08 -28.52
C ILE A 336 13.81 -0.73 -29.79
N LYS A 337 13.29 -0.30 -30.94
CA LYS A 337 13.52 -0.97 -32.24
C LYS A 337 15.00 -0.97 -32.64
N THR A 338 15.66 0.19 -32.54
CA THR A 338 17.08 0.34 -32.87
C THR A 338 17.94 -0.59 -32.02
N GLU A 339 17.60 -0.69 -30.75
CA GLU A 339 18.28 -1.52 -29.78
C GLU A 339 18.02 -3.02 -30.04
N LEU A 340 16.79 -3.43 -30.33
CA LEU A 340 16.44 -4.81 -30.71
C LEU A 340 17.10 -5.24 -32.04
N ALA A 341 17.25 -4.31 -33.00
CA ALA A 341 17.89 -4.58 -34.29
C ALA A 341 19.38 -4.91 -34.16
N LYS A 342 20.05 -4.47 -33.08
CA LYS A 342 21.44 -4.86 -32.76
C LYS A 342 21.56 -6.32 -32.28
N GLY A 343 20.47 -7.10 -32.29
CA GLY A 343 20.42 -8.44 -31.72
C GLY A 343 20.57 -8.43 -30.21
N LEU A 344 20.33 -7.29 -29.56
CA LEU A 344 20.44 -7.20 -28.11
C LEU A 344 19.15 -7.67 -27.47
N VAL A 345 19.33 -8.27 -26.29
CA VAL A 345 18.26 -8.70 -25.43
C VAL A 345 18.00 -7.58 -24.44
N PHE A 346 16.75 -7.17 -24.22
CA PHE A 346 16.42 -6.07 -23.30
C PHE A 346 15.54 -6.55 -22.16
N SER A 347 15.60 -5.85 -21.04
CA SER A 347 14.58 -5.97 -19.99
C SER A 347 13.76 -4.69 -19.91
N MET A 348 12.44 -4.81 -20.00
CA MET A 348 11.52 -3.69 -19.85
C MET A 348 10.84 -3.73 -18.49
N GLN A 349 10.75 -2.59 -17.84
CA GLN A 349 10.04 -2.43 -16.58
C GLN A 349 8.60 -1.99 -16.86
N LEU A 350 7.60 -2.86 -16.64
CA LEU A 350 6.20 -2.49 -16.89
C LEU A 350 5.64 -1.60 -15.76
N GLN A 351 5.21 -0.39 -16.10
CA GLN A 351 4.18 0.38 -15.39
C GLN A 351 2.81 0.17 -16.05
N GLN A 352 1.73 0.53 -15.37
CA GLN A 352 0.34 0.29 -15.83
C GLN A 352 0.01 0.91 -17.21
N GLU A 353 0.76 1.91 -17.67
CA GLU A 353 0.67 2.47 -19.02
C GLU A 353 1.33 1.57 -20.10
N ASP A 354 2.31 0.75 -19.72
CA ASP A 354 3.08 -0.11 -20.61
C ASP A 354 2.28 -1.35 -21.09
N ALA A 355 1.28 -1.78 -20.33
CA ALA A 355 0.37 -2.86 -20.73
C ALA A 355 -0.45 -2.51 -21.98
N LYS A 356 -0.80 -1.22 -22.16
CA LYS A 356 -1.48 -0.71 -23.36
C LYS A 356 -0.53 -0.57 -24.55
N LEU A 357 0.74 -0.27 -24.29
CA LEU A 357 1.78 -0.26 -25.33
C LEU A 357 2.05 -1.68 -25.84
N TRP A 358 2.10 -2.68 -24.95
CA TRP A 358 2.46 -4.05 -25.30
C TRP A 358 1.42 -4.77 -26.15
N THR A 359 0.12 -4.55 -25.89
CA THR A 359 -0.98 -5.16 -26.66
C THR A 359 -0.87 -4.83 -28.15
N LEU A 360 -0.40 -3.63 -28.50
CA LEU A 360 -0.23 -3.21 -29.89
C LEU A 360 1.05 -3.73 -30.55
N TYR A 361 2.15 -3.91 -29.80
CA TYR A 361 3.39 -4.48 -30.36
C TYR A 361 3.31 -5.97 -30.66
N SER A 362 2.46 -6.72 -29.96
CA SER A 362 2.19 -8.13 -30.29
C SER A 362 1.29 -8.31 -31.52
N SER A 363 0.74 -7.22 -32.05
CA SER A 363 -0.24 -7.21 -33.15
C SER A 363 0.35 -6.78 -34.51
N SER A 364 1.68 -6.59 -34.59
CA SER A 364 2.39 -6.06 -35.77
C SER A 364 3.54 -6.93 -36.20
#